data_AF-A0AAV6TLX9-F1
#
_entry.id   AF-A0AAV6TLX9-F1
#
_cell.length_a   1.000
_cell.length_b   1.000
_cell.length_c   1.000
_cell.angle_alpha   90.00
_cell.angle_beta   90.00
_cell.angle_gamma   90.00
#
_symmetry.space_group_name_H-M   'P 1'
#
loop_
_entity.id
_entity.type
_entity.pdbx_description
1 polymer ?
#
loop_
_entity_poly.entity_id
_entity_poly.type
_entity_poly.pdbx_seq_one_letter_code
_entity_poly.pdbx_strand_id
1 'polypeptide(L)'
;MLCIPQRVNDNKCDLQNLLDQVTSANEAKFEAIAASEESKLRESNLQHQVHRLEQEKDLQGRQISDLHAELTQKNSEIHTLKREKSTNGLELKTMLEDRADEIHMVQKRLDCYKEMLEEKDLRIEALAEKIRQCNQNHSKAEEQFNLELAAQAKLIEIHKNASEGNQMRVQELMSAFEETQLLLKQSSGDCEKKEQRCHEIETRCKIQLEEKKSEISQLKEELRKARESYHGITADTIEKIFPVAAATSKVLHSGMTLTELYAECVRLQEELQQQKFENTNLNRELKQIISEIEEKTPIINQRMEEYSKLNEMVSSLKSQLANAQVDLEKILEERNDAKRMCNLAGRENNRLKTQVIDLNRQVQVLLKEVEEARGGMIKTHRDKSLMFEEEVTSSNDSTAAEVISRHLVTFRDIEELQTKNQQLLAAIRDLSQQHEETEKKVSSEISSKFENEIHTLSLQLEDLQKKRSRQSDMLETIIRQRDMYRVLLTSQGYSE
;
A
#
# COMPACT_ATOMS: atom_id res chain seq x y z
N MET A 1 173.54 59.09 -27.81
CA MET A 1 173.09 60.23 -26.98
C MET A 1 172.31 61.17 -27.91
N LEU A 2 171.07 61.60 -27.67
CA LEU A 2 170.11 61.34 -26.59
C LEU A 2 168.68 61.29 -27.21
N CYS A 3 168.12 60.09 -27.40
CA CYS A 3 166.80 59.88 -28.03
C CYS A 3 165.61 60.14 -27.10
N ILE A 4 165.62 61.29 -26.40
CA ILE A 4 164.71 61.57 -25.28
C ILE A 4 163.57 62.55 -25.64
N PRO A 5 163.76 63.63 -26.44
CA PRO A 5 162.69 64.61 -26.66
C PRO A 5 161.48 64.11 -27.47
N GLN A 6 161.71 63.42 -28.61
CA GLN A 6 160.61 62.92 -29.45
C GLN A 6 159.76 61.88 -28.73
N ARG A 7 160.42 60.91 -28.06
CA ARG A 7 159.73 59.86 -27.30
C ARG A 7 158.88 60.41 -26.14
N VAL A 8 159.26 61.55 -25.57
CA VAL A 8 158.44 62.26 -24.56
C VAL A 8 157.24 62.97 -25.20
N ASN A 9 157.37 63.49 -26.43
CA ASN A 9 156.29 64.18 -27.13
C ASN A 9 155.27 63.21 -27.74
N ASP A 10 155.73 62.09 -28.30
CA ASP A 10 154.87 60.99 -28.78
C ASP A 10 154.12 60.37 -27.60
N ASN A 11 154.81 60.01 -26.51
CA ASN A 11 154.16 59.54 -25.28
C ASN A 11 153.17 60.56 -24.69
N LYS A 12 153.38 61.87 -24.89
CA LYS A 12 152.45 62.92 -24.44
C LYS A 12 151.21 63.00 -25.35
N CYS A 13 151.38 62.83 -26.66
CA CYS A 13 150.27 62.75 -27.60
C CYS A 13 149.45 61.48 -27.35
N ASP A 14 150.09 60.33 -27.12
CA ASP A 14 149.43 59.08 -26.76
C ASP A 14 148.72 59.18 -25.39
N LEU A 15 149.34 59.80 -24.38
CA LEU A 15 148.68 60.09 -23.10
C LEU A 15 147.46 60.99 -23.26
N GLN A 16 147.50 61.96 -24.18
CA GLN A 16 146.38 62.87 -24.43
C GLN A 16 145.26 62.19 -25.24
N ASN A 17 145.59 61.38 -26.26
CA ASN A 17 144.65 60.53 -26.98
C ASN A 17 143.99 59.50 -26.05
N LEU A 18 144.75 58.89 -25.13
CA LEU A 18 144.22 57.99 -24.10
C LEU A 18 143.35 58.74 -23.09
N LEU A 19 143.71 59.97 -22.71
CA LEU A 19 142.89 60.80 -21.84
C LEU A 19 141.56 61.16 -22.52
N ASP A 20 141.59 61.55 -23.80
CA ASP A 20 140.40 61.90 -24.58
C ASP A 20 139.52 60.67 -24.89
N GLN A 21 140.12 59.48 -25.08
CA GLN A 21 139.38 58.23 -25.14
C GLN A 21 138.75 57.87 -23.78
N VAL A 22 139.45 58.12 -22.67
CA VAL A 22 138.93 57.86 -21.32
C VAL A 22 137.83 58.86 -20.93
N THR A 23 137.93 60.15 -21.31
CA THR A 23 136.84 61.11 -21.10
C THR A 23 135.64 60.77 -21.96
N SER A 24 135.82 60.52 -23.27
CA SER A 24 134.72 60.13 -24.16
C SER A 24 134.05 58.80 -23.74
N ALA A 25 134.83 57.80 -23.30
CA ALA A 25 134.28 56.57 -22.76
C ALA A 25 133.58 56.76 -21.40
N ASN A 26 134.03 57.70 -20.56
CA ASN A 26 133.33 58.07 -19.33
C ASN A 26 132.04 58.84 -19.63
N GLU A 27 132.03 59.76 -20.58
CA GLU A 27 130.84 60.49 -21.04
C GLU A 27 129.78 59.52 -21.59
N ALA A 28 130.16 58.65 -22.54
CA ALA A 28 129.27 57.62 -23.08
C ALA A 28 128.79 56.64 -21.99
N LYS A 29 129.61 56.33 -20.98
CA LYS A 29 129.21 55.53 -19.82
C LYS A 29 128.21 56.27 -18.93
N PHE A 30 128.41 57.56 -18.65
CA PHE A 30 127.47 58.36 -17.87
C PHE A 30 126.14 58.56 -18.62
N GLU A 31 126.17 58.78 -19.93
CA GLU A 31 124.98 58.84 -20.78
C GLU A 31 124.23 57.50 -20.81
N ALA A 32 124.94 56.38 -20.95
CA ALA A 32 124.34 55.05 -20.88
C ALA A 32 123.76 54.72 -19.49
N ILE A 33 124.40 55.17 -18.40
CA ILE A 33 123.86 55.06 -17.04
C ILE A 33 122.58 55.89 -16.90
N ALA A 34 122.59 57.15 -17.35
CA ALA A 34 121.43 58.04 -17.30
C ALA A 34 120.26 57.49 -18.13
N ALA A 35 120.51 56.97 -19.33
CA ALA A 35 119.50 56.32 -20.16
C ALA A 35 118.96 55.02 -19.53
N SER A 36 119.81 54.23 -18.85
CA SER A 36 119.38 53.08 -18.05
C SER A 36 118.51 53.49 -16.87
N GLU A 37 118.87 54.55 -16.16
CA GLU A 37 118.09 55.08 -15.03
C GLU A 37 116.75 55.66 -15.49
N GLU A 38 116.73 56.41 -16.58
CA GLU A 38 115.49 56.89 -17.19
C GLU A 38 114.60 55.72 -17.67
N SER A 39 115.19 54.68 -18.28
CA SER A 39 114.45 53.48 -18.66
C SER A 39 113.85 52.76 -17.45
N LYS A 40 114.59 52.64 -16.34
CA LYS A 40 114.09 52.05 -15.08
C LYS A 40 112.96 52.88 -14.45
N LEU A 41 113.05 54.21 -14.51
CA LEU A 41 111.98 55.09 -14.04
C LEU A 41 110.72 54.97 -14.93
N ARG A 42 110.89 54.89 -16.26
CA ARG A 42 109.78 54.63 -17.20
C ARG A 42 109.16 53.25 -16.96
N GLU A 43 109.97 52.21 -16.75
CA GLU A 43 109.51 50.85 -16.43
C GLU A 43 108.71 50.84 -15.13
N SER A 44 109.24 51.42 -14.04
CA SER A 44 108.55 51.56 -12.76
C SER A 44 107.21 52.30 -12.89
N ASN A 45 107.18 53.42 -13.63
CA ASN A 45 105.94 54.16 -13.89
C ASN A 45 104.90 53.33 -14.67
N LEU A 46 105.34 52.56 -15.67
CA LEU A 46 104.46 51.65 -16.41
C LEU A 46 103.98 50.48 -15.54
N GLN A 47 104.83 49.90 -14.69
CA GLN A 47 104.44 48.87 -13.72
C GLN A 47 103.37 49.41 -12.74
N HIS A 48 103.54 50.64 -12.22
CA HIS A 48 102.53 51.29 -11.37
C HIS A 48 101.22 51.57 -12.13
N GLN A 49 101.28 51.93 -13.41
CA GLN A 49 100.08 52.12 -14.23
C GLN A 49 99.36 50.79 -14.52
N VAL A 50 100.09 49.74 -14.88
CA VAL A 50 99.54 48.40 -15.09
C VAL A 50 98.89 47.89 -13.80
N HIS A 51 99.58 47.97 -12.67
CA HIS A 51 99.05 47.51 -11.39
C HIS A 51 97.77 48.26 -10.97
N ARG A 52 97.69 49.57 -11.23
CA ARG A 52 96.45 50.34 -11.01
C ARG A 52 95.31 49.87 -11.92
N LEU A 53 95.58 49.65 -13.20
CA LEU A 53 94.58 49.15 -14.16
C LEU A 53 94.14 47.71 -13.84
N GLU A 54 95.02 46.87 -13.31
CA GLU A 54 94.70 45.54 -12.79
C GLU A 54 93.77 45.62 -11.58
N GLN A 55 94.08 46.49 -10.61
CA GLN A 55 93.20 46.73 -9.45
C GLN A 55 91.82 47.27 -9.87
N GLU A 56 91.76 48.20 -10.83
CA GLU A 56 90.49 48.72 -11.38
C GLU A 56 89.70 47.63 -12.10
N LYS A 57 90.36 46.79 -12.90
CA LYS A 57 89.75 45.64 -13.59
C LYS A 57 89.22 44.60 -12.59
N ASP A 58 89.97 44.28 -11.55
CA ASP A 58 89.55 43.36 -10.49
C ASP A 58 88.34 43.91 -9.71
N LEU A 59 88.34 45.21 -9.41
CA LEU A 59 87.21 45.87 -8.76
C LEU A 59 85.95 45.84 -9.64
N GLN A 60 86.07 46.16 -10.92
CA GLN A 60 84.98 46.06 -11.89
C GLN A 60 84.50 44.60 -12.06
N GLY A 61 85.42 43.63 -12.09
CA GLY A 61 85.10 42.21 -12.14
C GLY A 61 84.29 41.73 -10.93
N ARG A 62 84.65 42.18 -9.73
CA ARG A 62 83.87 41.95 -8.50
C ARG A 62 82.49 42.60 -8.59
N GLN A 63 82.41 43.88 -8.95
CA GLN A 63 81.13 44.60 -9.11
C GLN A 63 80.19 43.92 -10.12
N ILE A 64 80.72 43.44 -11.26
CA ILE A 64 79.94 42.68 -12.25
C ILE A 64 79.48 41.34 -11.67
N SER A 65 80.34 40.64 -10.93
CA SER A 65 79.99 39.39 -10.25
C SER A 65 78.88 39.58 -9.21
N ASP A 66 79.00 40.61 -8.37
CA ASP A 66 78.04 40.93 -7.31
C ASP A 66 76.68 41.33 -7.91
N LEU A 67 76.67 42.21 -8.91
CA LEU A 67 75.44 42.58 -9.65
C LEU A 67 74.82 41.38 -10.38
N HIS A 68 75.62 40.44 -10.89
CA HIS A 68 75.09 39.23 -11.51
C HIS A 68 74.51 38.26 -10.47
N ALA A 69 75.11 38.16 -9.28
CA ALA A 69 74.57 37.41 -8.15
C ALA A 69 73.24 38.00 -7.67
N GLU A 70 73.16 39.33 -7.49
CA GLU A 70 71.91 40.02 -7.13
C GLU A 70 70.83 39.83 -8.20
N LEU A 71 71.17 39.97 -9.50
CA LEU A 71 70.22 39.80 -10.59
C LEU A 71 69.71 38.36 -10.73
N THR A 72 70.59 37.37 -10.55
CA THR A 72 70.19 35.95 -10.54
C THR A 72 69.35 35.60 -9.31
N GLN A 73 69.68 36.13 -8.14
CA GLN A 73 68.84 36.02 -6.94
C GLN A 73 67.46 36.67 -7.13
N LYS A 74 67.39 37.92 -7.63
CA LYS A 74 66.11 38.62 -7.84
C LYS A 74 65.25 37.94 -8.90
N ASN A 75 65.85 37.38 -9.95
CA ASN A 75 65.13 36.53 -10.90
C ASN A 75 64.59 35.25 -10.24
N SER A 76 65.36 34.58 -9.39
CA SER A 76 64.87 33.38 -8.69
C SER A 76 63.73 33.70 -7.71
N GLU A 77 63.82 34.79 -6.95
CA GLU A 77 62.74 35.31 -6.09
C GLU A 77 61.47 35.66 -6.90
N ILE A 78 61.62 36.30 -8.07
CA ILE A 78 60.48 36.58 -8.96
C ILE A 78 59.86 35.29 -9.51
N HIS A 79 60.67 34.26 -9.79
CA HIS A 79 60.17 32.96 -10.24
C HIS A 79 59.47 32.17 -9.13
N THR A 80 59.95 32.18 -7.87
CA THR A 80 59.26 31.54 -6.75
C THR A 80 57.94 32.26 -6.46
N LEU A 81 57.94 33.59 -6.35
CA LEU A 81 56.73 34.38 -6.14
C LEU A 81 55.70 34.17 -7.25
N LYS A 82 56.12 34.09 -8.53
CA LYS A 82 55.20 33.77 -9.64
C LYS A 82 54.60 32.36 -9.53
N ARG A 83 55.39 31.36 -9.12
CA ARG A 83 54.90 29.99 -8.87
C ARG A 83 53.90 29.97 -7.72
N GLU A 84 54.25 30.55 -6.58
CA GLU A 84 53.37 30.66 -5.39
C GLU A 84 52.06 31.39 -5.69
N LYS A 85 52.09 32.50 -6.45
CA LYS A 85 50.86 33.17 -6.87
C LYS A 85 50.03 32.33 -7.85
N SER A 86 50.68 31.52 -8.68
CA SER A 86 49.98 30.59 -9.58
C SER A 86 49.38 29.40 -8.86
N THR A 87 50.05 28.81 -7.86
CA THR A 87 49.52 27.71 -7.05
C THR A 87 48.36 28.20 -6.19
N ASN A 88 48.54 29.29 -5.44
CA ASN A 88 47.49 29.85 -4.61
C ASN A 88 46.27 30.30 -5.44
N GLY A 89 46.50 30.80 -6.66
CA GLY A 89 45.42 31.14 -7.60
C GLY A 89 44.64 29.93 -8.10
N LEU A 90 45.32 28.80 -8.32
CA LEU A 90 44.68 27.52 -8.68
C LEU A 90 43.91 26.94 -7.49
N GLU A 91 44.52 26.89 -6.30
CA GLU A 91 43.90 26.42 -5.06
C GLU A 91 42.64 27.21 -4.70
N LEU A 92 42.69 28.55 -4.77
CA LEU A 92 41.53 29.41 -4.56
C LEU A 92 40.42 29.16 -5.59
N LYS A 93 40.78 28.84 -6.83
CA LYS A 93 39.81 28.51 -7.88
C LYS A 93 39.16 27.15 -7.64
N THR A 94 39.94 26.12 -7.32
CA THR A 94 39.41 24.78 -6.96
C THR A 94 38.48 24.88 -5.75
N MET A 95 38.90 25.56 -4.67
CA MET A 95 38.03 25.76 -3.50
C MET A 95 36.74 26.54 -3.82
N LEU A 96 36.76 27.47 -4.79
CA LEU A 96 35.56 28.19 -5.21
C LEU A 96 34.62 27.29 -6.01
N GLU A 97 35.17 26.43 -6.87
CA GLU A 97 34.43 25.39 -7.61
C GLU A 97 33.81 24.36 -6.66
N ASP A 98 34.59 23.82 -5.71
CA ASP A 98 34.11 22.90 -4.66
C ASP A 98 32.95 23.50 -3.84
N ARG A 99 33.05 24.77 -3.44
CA ARG A 99 31.98 25.46 -2.69
C ARG A 99 30.76 25.76 -3.54
N ALA A 100 30.93 26.00 -4.84
CA ALA A 100 29.79 26.16 -5.75
C ALA A 100 29.01 24.84 -5.91
N ASP A 101 29.71 23.72 -6.01
CA ASP A 101 29.11 22.38 -6.08
C ASP A 101 28.44 21.97 -4.75
N GLU A 102 29.05 22.27 -3.60
CA GLU A 102 28.41 22.11 -2.28
C GLU A 102 27.10 22.92 -2.18
N ILE A 103 27.13 24.19 -2.57
CA ILE A 103 25.93 25.06 -2.58
C ILE A 103 24.87 24.47 -3.51
N HIS A 104 25.24 24.02 -4.70
CA HIS A 104 24.32 23.41 -5.65
C HIS A 104 23.70 22.10 -5.13
N MET A 105 24.48 21.27 -4.44
CA MET A 105 23.97 20.05 -3.79
C MET A 105 23.04 20.37 -2.62
N VAL A 106 23.35 21.37 -1.79
CA VAL A 106 22.48 21.82 -0.69
C VAL A 106 21.18 22.42 -1.24
N GLN A 107 21.25 23.21 -2.31
CA GLN A 107 20.08 23.77 -3.01
C GLN A 107 19.15 22.65 -3.49
N LYS A 108 19.68 21.66 -4.22
CA LYS A 108 18.92 20.47 -4.67
C LYS A 108 18.26 19.73 -3.52
N ARG A 109 18.99 19.48 -2.42
CA ARG A 109 18.43 18.83 -1.23
C ARG A 109 17.30 19.65 -0.60
N LEU A 110 17.47 20.97 -0.52
CA LEU A 110 16.47 21.89 0.02
C LEU A 110 15.20 21.92 -0.85
N ASP A 111 15.34 21.86 -2.18
CA ASP A 111 14.18 21.79 -3.08
C ASP A 111 13.45 20.43 -2.97
N CYS A 112 14.17 19.29 -2.91
CA CYS A 112 13.54 18.00 -2.60
C CYS A 112 12.86 17.96 -1.21
N TYR A 113 13.39 18.66 -0.21
CA TYR A 113 12.72 18.77 1.10
C TYR A 113 11.44 19.63 1.04
N LYS A 114 11.36 20.64 0.16
CA LYS A 114 10.11 21.39 -0.08
C LYS A 114 9.07 20.52 -0.76
N GLU A 115 9.43 19.81 -1.84
CA GLU A 115 8.52 18.92 -2.57
C GLU A 115 7.92 17.86 -1.64
N MET A 116 8.74 17.25 -0.77
CA MET A 116 8.25 16.31 0.24
C MET A 116 7.34 16.98 1.30
N LEU A 117 7.59 18.23 1.66
CA LEU A 117 6.76 18.97 2.63
C LEU A 117 5.39 19.30 2.03
N GLU A 118 5.35 19.77 0.78
CA GLU A 118 4.11 19.98 0.01
C GLU A 118 3.30 18.68 -0.13
N GLU A 119 3.96 17.54 -0.39
CA GLU A 119 3.31 16.22 -0.42
C GLU A 119 2.72 15.82 0.95
N LYS A 120 3.39 16.16 2.07
CA LYS A 120 2.86 15.90 3.41
C LYS A 120 1.69 16.81 3.75
N ASP A 121 1.74 18.09 3.39
CA ASP A 121 0.66 19.04 3.63
C ASP A 121 -0.60 18.66 2.85
N LEU A 122 -0.48 18.34 1.55
CA LEU A 122 -1.58 17.80 0.75
C LEU A 122 -2.18 16.51 1.34
N ARG A 123 -1.34 15.64 1.91
CA ARG A 123 -1.80 14.41 2.59
C ARG A 123 -2.49 14.70 3.92
N ILE A 124 -2.05 15.72 4.66
CA ILE A 124 -2.70 16.18 5.89
C ILE A 124 -4.07 16.78 5.57
N GLU A 125 -4.18 17.65 4.55
CA GLU A 125 -5.45 18.20 4.08
C GLU A 125 -6.43 17.11 3.64
N ALA A 126 -5.97 16.12 2.86
CA ALA A 126 -6.79 14.99 2.44
C ALA A 126 -7.27 14.11 3.61
N LEU A 127 -6.48 13.97 4.67
CA LEU A 127 -6.88 13.27 5.90
C LEU A 127 -7.86 14.10 6.75
N ALA A 128 -7.63 15.42 6.86
CA ALA A 128 -8.54 16.33 7.55
C ALA A 128 -9.92 16.36 6.89
N GLU A 129 -9.98 16.40 5.56
CA GLU A 129 -11.24 16.34 4.80
C GLU A 129 -11.96 14.99 4.98
N LYS A 130 -11.22 13.86 4.99
CA LYS A 130 -11.80 12.54 5.32
C LYS A 130 -12.39 12.50 6.74
N ILE A 131 -11.70 13.07 7.72
CA ILE A 131 -12.21 13.19 9.10
C ILE A 131 -13.47 14.05 9.13
N ARG A 132 -13.48 15.19 8.42
CA ARG A 132 -14.65 16.07 8.30
C ARG A 132 -15.85 15.35 7.70
N GLN A 133 -15.66 14.59 6.63
CA GLN A 133 -16.71 13.79 5.98
C GLN A 133 -17.21 12.67 6.91
N CYS A 134 -16.31 11.97 7.61
CA CYS A 134 -16.68 10.95 8.59
C CYS A 134 -17.55 11.54 9.72
N ASN A 135 -17.13 12.67 10.28
CA ASN A 135 -17.87 13.36 11.34
C ASN A 135 -19.25 13.86 10.85
N GLN A 136 -19.35 14.36 9.61
CA GLN A 136 -20.64 14.74 9.02
C GLN A 136 -21.56 13.54 8.80
N ASN A 137 -21.04 12.39 8.40
CA ASN A 137 -21.83 11.18 8.24
C ASN A 137 -22.26 10.60 9.60
N HIS A 138 -21.38 10.65 10.60
CA HIS A 138 -21.71 10.25 11.97
C HIS A 138 -22.81 11.13 12.58
N SER A 139 -22.68 12.45 12.49
CA SER A 139 -23.70 13.41 12.96
C SER A 139 -25.06 13.18 12.29
N LYS A 140 -25.11 12.91 10.98
CA LYS A 140 -26.36 12.54 10.28
C LYS A 140 -26.96 11.22 10.78
N ALA A 141 -26.12 10.22 11.08
CA ALA A 141 -26.58 8.95 11.64
C ALA A 141 -27.11 9.13 13.06
N GLU A 142 -26.45 9.95 13.90
CA GLU A 142 -26.95 10.31 15.23
C GLU A 142 -28.28 11.05 15.16
N GLU A 143 -28.46 12.01 14.24
CA GLU A 143 -29.73 12.68 14.00
C GLU A 143 -30.83 11.69 13.61
N GLN A 144 -30.54 10.73 12.71
CA GLN A 144 -31.47 9.67 12.32
C GLN A 144 -31.86 8.77 13.50
N PHE A 145 -30.88 8.27 14.28
CA PHE A 145 -31.17 7.46 15.45
C PHE A 145 -31.97 8.21 16.52
N ASN A 146 -31.71 9.51 16.73
CA ASN A 146 -32.50 10.33 17.64
C ASN A 146 -33.96 10.50 17.16
N LEU A 147 -34.18 10.64 15.86
CA LEU A 147 -35.53 10.67 15.26
C LEU A 147 -36.25 9.32 15.40
N GLU A 148 -35.55 8.21 15.18
CA GLU A 148 -36.09 6.85 15.37
C GLU A 148 -36.44 6.58 16.84
N LEU A 149 -35.57 6.95 17.78
CA LEU A 149 -35.83 6.84 19.23
C LEU A 149 -37.04 7.69 19.64
N ALA A 150 -37.18 8.91 19.12
CA ALA A 150 -38.35 9.76 19.39
C ALA A 150 -39.64 9.14 18.81
N ALA A 151 -39.59 8.54 17.62
CA ALA A 151 -40.72 7.83 17.02
C ALA A 151 -41.11 6.57 17.82
N GLN A 152 -40.12 5.78 18.27
CA GLN A 152 -40.34 4.61 19.12
C GLN A 152 -40.92 5.00 20.49
N ALA A 153 -40.40 6.06 21.13
CA ALA A 153 -40.95 6.56 22.39
C ALA A 153 -42.42 6.97 22.27
N LYS A 154 -42.78 7.68 21.19
CA LYS A 154 -44.17 8.04 20.88
C LYS A 154 -45.05 6.82 20.60
N LEU A 155 -44.53 5.80 19.94
CA LEU A 155 -45.25 4.55 19.69
C LEU A 155 -45.51 3.77 20.99
N ILE A 156 -44.52 3.70 21.89
CA ILE A 156 -44.66 3.12 23.22
C ILE A 156 -45.71 3.88 24.05
N GLU A 157 -45.71 5.22 24.00
CA GLU A 157 -46.72 6.05 24.67
C GLU A 157 -48.13 5.77 24.13
N ILE A 158 -48.31 5.67 22.81
CA ILE A 158 -49.60 5.31 22.19
C ILE A 158 -50.05 3.92 22.62
N HIS A 159 -49.17 2.91 22.60
CA HIS A 159 -49.50 1.56 23.04
C HIS A 159 -49.83 1.49 24.53
N LYS A 160 -49.12 2.24 25.37
CA LYS A 160 -49.41 2.36 26.81
C LYS A 160 -50.80 2.96 27.02
N ASN A 161 -51.09 4.10 26.41
CA ASN A 161 -52.40 4.77 26.51
C ASN A 161 -53.55 3.87 25.99
N ALA A 162 -53.32 3.12 24.91
CA ALA A 162 -54.29 2.14 24.40
C ALA A 162 -54.49 0.96 25.35
N SER A 163 -53.42 0.46 25.99
CA SER A 163 -53.49 -0.59 27.01
C SER A 163 -54.24 -0.14 28.25
N GLU A 164 -53.97 1.08 28.74
CA GLU A 164 -54.67 1.68 29.88
C GLU A 164 -56.16 1.90 29.57
N GLY A 165 -56.49 2.42 28.38
CA GLY A 165 -57.89 2.55 27.94
C GLY A 165 -58.62 1.21 27.79
N ASN A 166 -57.95 0.17 27.28
CA ASN A 166 -58.51 -1.18 27.24
C ASN A 166 -58.71 -1.77 28.65
N GLN A 167 -57.77 -1.52 29.57
CA GLN A 167 -57.86 -1.98 30.95
C GLN A 167 -59.04 -1.31 31.69
N MET A 168 -59.24 0.00 31.51
CA MET A 168 -60.41 0.72 32.01
C MET A 168 -61.71 0.13 31.46
N ARG A 169 -61.78 -0.13 30.14
CA ARG A 169 -62.96 -0.74 29.52
C ARG A 169 -63.24 -2.17 30.00
N VAL A 170 -62.20 -2.96 30.30
CA VAL A 170 -62.35 -4.28 30.92
C VAL A 170 -62.89 -4.15 32.35
N GLN A 171 -62.43 -3.17 33.13
CA GLN A 171 -62.97 -2.89 34.47
C GLN A 171 -64.45 -2.47 34.41
N GLU A 172 -64.83 -1.57 33.50
CA GLU A 172 -66.23 -1.19 33.26
C GLU A 172 -67.11 -2.39 32.90
N LEU A 173 -66.65 -3.26 32.01
CA LEU A 173 -67.35 -4.49 31.63
C LEU A 173 -67.47 -5.49 32.78
N MET A 174 -66.43 -5.61 33.63
CA MET A 174 -66.49 -6.44 34.83
C MET A 174 -67.51 -5.91 35.83
N SER A 175 -67.52 -4.59 36.12
CA SER A 175 -68.53 -4.00 37.01
C SER A 175 -69.96 -4.12 36.47
N ALA A 176 -70.17 -3.95 35.16
CA ALA A 176 -71.47 -4.18 34.53
C ALA A 176 -71.89 -5.67 34.57
N PHE A 177 -70.93 -6.60 34.46
CA PHE A 177 -71.18 -8.03 34.63
C PHE A 177 -71.53 -8.38 36.08
N GLU A 178 -70.86 -7.79 37.07
CA GLU A 178 -71.18 -7.96 38.49
C GLU A 178 -72.58 -7.40 38.82
N GLU A 179 -72.94 -6.22 38.30
CA GLU A 179 -74.27 -5.63 38.47
C GLU A 179 -75.36 -6.49 37.82
N THR A 180 -75.17 -6.94 36.58
CA THR A 180 -76.14 -7.83 35.91
C THR A 180 -76.24 -9.20 36.58
N GLN A 181 -75.14 -9.74 37.12
CA GLN A 181 -75.17 -10.97 37.92
C GLN A 181 -75.91 -10.77 39.25
N LEU A 182 -75.76 -9.60 39.90
CA LEU A 182 -76.50 -9.25 41.12
C LEU A 182 -78.01 -9.13 40.83
N LEU A 183 -78.38 -8.42 39.77
CA LEU A 183 -79.78 -8.29 39.32
C LEU A 183 -80.38 -9.65 38.93
N LEU A 184 -79.61 -10.53 38.29
CA LEU A 184 -80.04 -11.89 37.97
C LEU A 184 -80.31 -12.72 39.24
N LYS A 185 -79.42 -12.66 40.25
CA LYS A 185 -79.60 -13.32 41.55
C LYS A 185 -80.81 -12.77 42.32
N GLN A 186 -81.04 -11.46 42.26
CA GLN A 186 -82.23 -10.83 42.85
C GLN A 186 -83.51 -11.29 42.13
N SER A 187 -83.51 -11.29 40.80
CA SER A 187 -84.65 -11.73 39.98
C SER A 187 -84.93 -13.22 40.11
N SER A 188 -83.92 -14.08 40.26
CA SER A 188 -84.14 -15.52 40.50
C SER A 188 -84.74 -15.75 41.89
N GLY A 189 -84.19 -15.12 42.93
CA GLY A 189 -84.75 -15.20 44.29
C GLY A 189 -86.16 -14.61 44.41
N ASP A 190 -86.51 -13.60 43.62
CA ASP A 190 -87.88 -13.08 43.54
C ASP A 190 -88.82 -13.96 42.70
N CYS A 191 -88.29 -14.71 41.72
CA CYS A 191 -89.04 -15.76 41.01
C CYS A 191 -89.33 -16.93 41.96
N GLU A 192 -88.34 -17.42 42.70
CA GLU A 192 -88.49 -18.47 43.72
C GLU A 192 -89.57 -18.11 44.76
N LYS A 193 -89.56 -16.87 45.30
CA LYS A 193 -90.61 -16.38 46.21
C LYS A 193 -92.00 -16.36 45.57
N LYS A 194 -92.10 -15.98 44.29
CA LYS A 194 -93.37 -15.97 43.55
C LYS A 194 -93.86 -17.39 43.26
N GLU A 195 -92.97 -18.31 42.90
CA GLU A 195 -93.28 -19.72 42.71
C GLU A 195 -93.77 -20.38 44.01
N GLN A 196 -93.08 -20.15 45.13
CA GLN A 196 -93.53 -20.59 46.45
C GLN A 196 -94.94 -20.07 46.76
N ARG A 197 -95.18 -18.76 46.58
CA ARG A 197 -96.51 -18.15 46.80
C ARG A 197 -97.58 -18.68 45.84
N CYS A 198 -97.24 -18.96 44.59
CA CYS A 198 -98.14 -19.61 43.64
C CYS A 198 -98.47 -21.05 44.08
N HIS A 199 -97.49 -21.79 44.61
CA HIS A 199 -97.67 -23.14 45.13
C HIS A 199 -98.51 -23.16 46.42
N GLU A 200 -98.34 -22.20 47.33
CA GLU A 200 -99.21 -21.97 48.49
C GLU A 200 -100.66 -21.67 48.06
N ILE A 201 -100.86 -20.84 47.03
CA ILE A 201 -102.19 -20.54 46.50
C ILE A 201 -102.78 -21.78 45.82
N GLU A 202 -102.02 -22.53 45.02
CA GLU A 202 -102.45 -23.78 44.41
C GLU A 202 -102.89 -24.80 45.46
N THR A 203 -102.07 -25.04 46.49
CA THR A 203 -102.36 -26.00 47.56
C THR A 203 -103.59 -25.58 48.36
N ARG A 204 -103.73 -24.29 48.69
CA ARG A 204 -104.95 -23.76 49.30
C ARG A 204 -106.18 -23.94 48.40
N CYS A 205 -106.07 -23.67 47.10
CA CYS A 205 -107.16 -23.88 46.15
C CYS A 205 -107.49 -25.37 45.95
N LYS A 206 -106.50 -26.27 46.00
CA LYS A 206 -106.71 -27.73 45.98
C LYS A 206 -107.46 -28.19 47.23
N ILE A 207 -107.09 -27.70 48.42
CA ILE A 207 -107.80 -27.97 49.68
C ILE A 207 -109.26 -27.47 49.59
N GLN A 208 -109.47 -26.21 49.21
CA GLN A 208 -110.81 -25.64 49.03
C GLN A 208 -111.64 -26.39 47.98
N LEU A 209 -111.00 -26.90 46.92
CA LEU A 209 -111.66 -27.72 45.92
C LEU A 209 -112.09 -29.08 46.49
N GLU A 210 -111.27 -29.73 47.32
CA GLU A 210 -111.65 -30.99 47.99
C GLU A 210 -112.73 -30.77 49.06
N GLU A 211 -112.68 -29.67 49.82
CA GLU A 211 -113.76 -29.25 50.73
C GLU A 211 -115.08 -29.07 49.96
N LYS A 212 -115.05 -28.30 48.86
CA LYS A 212 -116.24 -28.07 48.01
C LYS A 212 -116.69 -29.33 47.28
N LYS A 213 -115.79 -30.25 46.89
CA LYS A 213 -116.14 -31.57 46.37
C LYS A 213 -116.82 -32.44 47.43
N SER A 214 -116.36 -32.39 48.68
CA SER A 214 -116.97 -33.10 49.81
C SER A 214 -118.38 -32.57 50.09
N GLU A 215 -118.56 -31.24 50.12
CA GLU A 215 -119.87 -30.57 50.25
C GLU A 215 -120.78 -30.89 49.06
N ILE A 216 -120.27 -30.88 47.82
CA ILE A 216 -121.00 -31.35 46.63
C ILE A 216 -121.35 -32.84 46.73
N SER A 217 -120.50 -33.67 47.34
CA SER A 217 -120.78 -35.10 47.55
C SER A 217 -121.90 -35.30 48.57
N GLN A 218 -121.93 -34.50 49.65
CA GLN A 218 -122.99 -34.48 50.65
C GLN A 218 -124.31 -34.00 50.03
N LEU A 219 -124.31 -32.88 49.29
CA LEU A 219 -125.48 -32.38 48.55
C LEU A 219 -125.94 -33.35 47.44
N LYS A 220 -125.02 -34.10 46.81
CA LYS A 220 -125.37 -35.18 45.86
C LYS A 220 -125.95 -36.40 46.56
N GLU A 221 -125.54 -36.72 47.78
CA GLU A 221 -126.12 -37.78 48.60
C GLU A 221 -127.53 -37.42 49.08
N GLU A 222 -127.76 -36.15 49.43
CA GLU A 222 -129.10 -35.61 49.73
C GLU A 222 -129.99 -35.59 48.48
N LEU A 223 -129.47 -35.15 47.33
CA LEU A 223 -130.16 -35.26 46.04
C LEU A 223 -130.40 -36.71 45.61
N ARG A 224 -129.51 -37.66 45.95
CA ARG A 224 -129.70 -39.09 45.68
C ARG A 224 -130.89 -39.65 46.48
N LYS A 225 -131.01 -39.25 47.76
CA LYS A 225 -132.16 -39.58 48.61
C LYS A 225 -133.46 -38.88 48.19
N ALA A 226 -133.38 -37.79 47.42
CA ALA A 226 -134.53 -37.07 46.88
C ALA A 226 -134.93 -37.48 45.44
N ARG A 227 -134.18 -38.38 44.77
CA ARG A 227 -134.35 -38.69 43.34
C ARG A 227 -134.78 -40.13 43.03
N GLU A 228 -135.19 -40.89 44.02
CA GLU A 228 -135.95 -42.14 43.83
C GLU A 228 -137.45 -41.85 43.59
N SER A 229 -137.72 -40.94 42.64
CA SER A 229 -139.02 -40.74 42.02
C SER A 229 -138.83 -40.07 40.65
N TYR A 230 -139.61 -40.49 39.65
CA TYR A 230 -139.65 -39.98 38.27
C TYR A 230 -138.46 -40.26 37.31
N HIS A 231 -138.60 -41.38 36.61
CA HIS A 231 -138.75 -41.48 35.14
C HIS A 231 -138.13 -40.40 34.22
N GLY A 232 -137.29 -40.85 33.26
CA GLY A 232 -137.67 -40.76 31.84
C GLY A 232 -136.85 -39.90 30.85
N ILE A 233 -136.69 -40.49 29.66
CA ILE A 233 -136.52 -39.88 28.31
C ILE A 233 -135.08 -39.76 27.74
N THR A 234 -135.02 -40.01 26.42
CA THR A 234 -133.93 -40.45 25.52
C THR A 234 -133.85 -39.58 24.25
N ALA A 235 -132.69 -39.57 23.55
CA ALA A 235 -132.50 -39.59 22.08
C ALA A 235 -131.03 -39.19 21.77
N ASP A 236 -130.17 -40.04 21.18
CA ASP A 236 -130.06 -40.41 19.75
C ASP A 236 -129.75 -39.22 18.81
N THR A 237 -128.49 -39.03 18.39
CA THR A 237 -127.75 -39.64 17.23
C THR A 237 -128.17 -39.12 15.85
N ILE A 238 -127.19 -38.79 14.98
CA ILE A 238 -127.23 -38.87 13.49
C ILE A 238 -125.89 -38.42 12.82
N GLU A 239 -125.55 -39.05 11.68
CA GLU A 239 -124.62 -38.67 10.56
C GLU A 239 -123.20 -38.09 10.85
N LYS A 240 -122.05 -38.59 10.32
CA LYS A 240 -121.68 -39.63 9.33
C LYS A 240 -122.02 -39.38 7.84
N ILE A 241 -121.11 -39.86 6.94
CA ILE A 241 -121.23 -40.07 5.46
C ILE A 241 -120.99 -38.77 4.62
N PHE A 242 -120.26 -38.69 3.47
CA PHE A 242 -119.46 -39.64 2.62
C PHE A 242 -118.24 -38.91 1.90
N PRO A 243 -117.51 -39.45 0.87
CA PRO A 243 -116.11 -39.06 0.53
C PRO A 243 -115.83 -38.59 -0.93
N VAL A 244 -114.52 -38.41 -1.25
CA VAL A 244 -113.83 -38.51 -2.57
C VAL A 244 -114.60 -38.16 -3.86
N ALA A 245 -114.16 -37.09 -4.53
CA ALA A 245 -114.50 -36.79 -5.92
C ALA A 245 -113.46 -37.37 -6.90
N ALA A 246 -113.90 -38.03 -7.98
CA ALA A 246 -113.07 -38.57 -9.04
C ALA A 246 -113.63 -38.19 -10.43
N ALA A 247 -112.74 -37.76 -11.35
CA ALA A 247 -113.00 -37.33 -12.74
C ALA A 247 -113.97 -36.12 -12.86
N THR A 248 -113.84 -35.18 -13.80
CA THR A 248 -113.41 -35.19 -15.22
C THR A 248 -113.00 -33.72 -15.53
N SER A 249 -112.12 -33.33 -16.46
CA SER A 249 -112.12 -33.63 -17.90
C SER A 249 -110.83 -33.12 -18.60
N LYS A 250 -110.51 -33.70 -19.75
CA LYS A 250 -109.48 -33.18 -20.68
C LYS A 250 -110.08 -32.08 -21.56
N VAL A 251 -109.33 -30.99 -21.78
CA VAL A 251 -109.37 -30.21 -23.02
C VAL A 251 -107.93 -29.94 -23.46
N LEU A 252 -107.58 -30.40 -24.66
CA LEU A 252 -106.30 -30.14 -25.33
C LEU A 252 -106.49 -28.99 -26.32
N HIS A 253 -105.60 -27.99 -26.33
CA HIS A 253 -104.69 -27.81 -27.48
C HIS A 253 -103.57 -26.78 -27.27
N SER A 254 -102.51 -26.98 -28.08
CA SER A 254 -101.42 -26.06 -28.48
C SER A 254 -100.48 -25.47 -27.39
N GLY A 255 -99.20 -25.88 -27.46
CA GLY A 255 -98.07 -25.16 -26.84
C GLY A 255 -97.42 -25.86 -25.64
N MET A 256 -96.93 -27.11 -25.82
CA MET A 256 -96.64 -28.07 -24.74
C MET A 256 -97.87 -28.38 -23.87
N THR A 257 -98.01 -29.60 -23.36
CA THR A 257 -98.97 -29.80 -22.27
C THR A 257 -98.47 -29.06 -21.04
N LEU A 258 -99.39 -28.55 -20.21
CA LEU A 258 -99.02 -27.84 -18.97
C LEU A 258 -98.04 -28.66 -18.11
N THR A 259 -98.18 -29.98 -18.13
CA THR A 259 -97.31 -30.94 -17.43
C THR A 259 -95.91 -31.05 -18.05
N GLU A 260 -95.77 -31.00 -19.39
CA GLU A 260 -94.46 -30.96 -20.07
C GLU A 260 -93.76 -29.63 -19.86
N LEU A 261 -94.49 -28.51 -19.93
CA LEU A 261 -93.93 -27.18 -19.67
C LEU A 261 -93.51 -27.05 -18.19
N TYR A 262 -94.26 -27.64 -17.26
CA TYR A 262 -93.87 -27.73 -15.85
C TYR A 262 -92.66 -28.64 -15.65
N ALA A 263 -92.57 -29.79 -16.36
CA ALA A 263 -91.42 -30.68 -16.30
C ALA A 263 -90.14 -30.01 -16.83
N GLU A 264 -90.24 -29.26 -17.93
CA GLU A 264 -89.10 -28.51 -18.49
C GLU A 264 -88.72 -27.31 -17.61
N CYS A 265 -89.69 -26.61 -17.00
CA CYS A 265 -89.40 -25.61 -15.97
C CYS A 265 -88.71 -26.22 -14.74
N VAL A 266 -89.11 -27.42 -14.29
CA VAL A 266 -88.44 -28.13 -13.19
C VAL A 266 -87.03 -28.55 -13.62
N ARG A 267 -86.84 -29.09 -14.83
CA ARG A 267 -85.51 -29.44 -15.37
C ARG A 267 -84.57 -28.24 -15.43
N LEU A 268 -85.04 -27.09 -15.95
CA LEU A 268 -84.27 -25.84 -15.98
C LEU A 268 -84.03 -25.27 -14.58
N GLN A 269 -84.94 -25.45 -13.63
CA GLN A 269 -84.78 -25.07 -12.23
C GLN A 269 -83.69 -25.92 -11.55
N GLU A 270 -83.68 -27.23 -11.79
CA GLU A 270 -82.66 -28.18 -11.30
C GLU A 270 -81.28 -27.90 -11.91
N GLU A 271 -81.22 -27.68 -13.23
CA GLU A 271 -80.01 -27.33 -13.96
C GLU A 271 -79.44 -25.96 -13.51
N LEU A 272 -80.31 -24.96 -13.26
CA LEU A 272 -79.92 -23.69 -12.65
C LEU A 272 -79.47 -23.84 -11.18
N GLN A 273 -80.05 -24.77 -10.42
CA GLN A 273 -79.60 -25.08 -9.06
C GLN A 273 -78.22 -25.77 -9.06
N GLN A 274 -77.98 -26.71 -9.98
CA GLN A 274 -76.67 -27.33 -10.19
C GLN A 274 -75.63 -26.29 -10.59
N GLN A 275 -75.92 -25.44 -11.58
CA GLN A 275 -75.02 -24.37 -12.01
C GLN A 275 -74.73 -23.36 -10.89
N LYS A 276 -75.73 -23.03 -10.05
CA LYS A 276 -75.48 -22.21 -8.84
C LYS A 276 -74.60 -22.93 -7.82
N PHE A 277 -74.81 -24.23 -7.59
CA PHE A 277 -73.99 -25.04 -6.68
C PHE A 277 -72.54 -25.14 -7.16
N GLU A 278 -72.31 -25.44 -8.44
CA GLU A 278 -71.00 -25.44 -9.08
C GLU A 278 -70.31 -24.08 -8.97
N ASN A 279 -71.03 -22.99 -9.26
CA ASN A 279 -70.52 -21.63 -9.13
C ASN A 279 -70.15 -21.29 -7.67
N THR A 280 -70.91 -21.75 -6.67
CA THR A 280 -70.53 -21.60 -5.26
C THR A 280 -69.31 -22.45 -4.86
N ASN A 281 -69.15 -23.65 -5.41
CA ASN A 281 -67.97 -24.49 -5.17
C ASN A 281 -66.71 -23.88 -5.81
N LEU A 282 -66.78 -23.44 -7.06
CA LEU A 282 -65.68 -22.74 -7.74
C LEU A 282 -65.28 -21.46 -7.00
N ASN A 283 -66.25 -20.67 -6.52
CA ASN A 283 -65.98 -19.50 -5.69
C ASN A 283 -65.32 -19.86 -4.35
N ARG A 284 -65.67 -21.01 -3.74
CA ARG A 284 -65.02 -21.49 -2.51
C ARG A 284 -63.56 -21.87 -2.77
N GLU A 285 -63.29 -22.59 -3.85
CA GLU A 285 -61.94 -23.03 -4.23
C GLU A 285 -61.05 -21.85 -4.64
N LEU A 286 -61.58 -20.91 -5.41
CA LEU A 286 -60.84 -19.70 -5.81
C LEU A 286 -60.52 -18.81 -4.60
N LYS A 287 -61.43 -18.69 -3.63
CA LYS A 287 -61.14 -18.03 -2.34
C LYS A 287 -60.08 -18.76 -1.53
N GLN A 288 -60.08 -20.09 -1.54
CA GLN A 288 -59.05 -20.88 -0.86
C GLN A 288 -57.67 -20.63 -1.49
N ILE A 289 -57.56 -20.65 -2.83
CA ILE A 289 -56.31 -20.35 -3.55
C ILE A 289 -55.82 -18.92 -3.24
N ILE A 290 -56.73 -17.93 -3.20
CA ILE A 290 -56.37 -16.55 -2.81
C ILE A 290 -55.83 -16.52 -1.38
N SER A 291 -56.52 -17.16 -0.43
CA SER A 291 -56.08 -17.26 0.98
C SER A 291 -54.69 -17.92 1.11
N GLU A 292 -54.43 -18.97 0.34
CA GLU A 292 -53.12 -19.64 0.32
C GLU A 292 -52.03 -18.73 -0.28
N ILE A 293 -52.32 -17.96 -1.34
CA ILE A 293 -51.39 -16.98 -1.91
C ILE A 293 -51.12 -15.83 -0.92
N GLU A 294 -52.16 -15.32 -0.25
CA GLU A 294 -52.06 -14.27 0.76
C GLU A 294 -51.22 -14.73 1.98
N GLU A 295 -51.32 -16.01 2.37
CA GLU A 295 -50.47 -16.59 3.42
C GLU A 295 -49.01 -16.77 2.98
N LYS A 296 -48.73 -17.19 1.73
CA LYS A 296 -47.35 -17.40 1.25
C LYS A 296 -46.63 -16.11 0.86
N THR A 297 -47.35 -15.07 0.43
CA THR A 297 -46.77 -13.79 0.02
C THR A 297 -45.84 -13.15 1.08
N PRO A 298 -46.22 -12.98 2.36
CA PRO A 298 -45.34 -12.42 3.37
C PRO A 298 -44.11 -13.29 3.64
N ILE A 299 -44.25 -14.63 3.57
CA ILE A 299 -43.13 -15.56 3.75
C ILE A 299 -42.11 -15.39 2.62
N ILE A 300 -42.56 -15.29 1.38
CA ILE A 300 -41.69 -15.06 0.22
C ILE A 300 -40.99 -13.70 0.32
N ASN A 301 -41.71 -12.64 0.72
CA ASN A 301 -41.13 -11.31 0.89
C ASN A 301 -40.08 -11.28 2.01
N GLN A 302 -40.34 -11.93 3.16
CA GLN A 302 -39.35 -12.06 4.23
C GLN A 302 -38.09 -12.79 3.75
N ARG A 303 -38.24 -13.90 3.01
CA ARG A 303 -37.09 -14.62 2.44
C ARG A 303 -36.32 -13.77 1.43
N MET A 304 -37.00 -13.01 0.57
CA MET A 304 -36.37 -12.08 -0.37
C MET A 304 -35.52 -11.03 0.37
N GLU A 305 -36.02 -10.48 1.46
CA GLU A 305 -35.31 -9.50 2.30
C GLU A 305 -34.10 -10.13 3.02
N GLU A 306 -34.26 -11.34 3.58
CA GLU A 306 -33.17 -12.13 4.18
C GLU A 306 -32.07 -12.43 3.14
N TYR A 307 -32.44 -12.82 1.91
CA TYR A 307 -31.49 -13.04 0.82
C TYR A 307 -30.80 -11.75 0.35
N SER A 308 -31.48 -10.60 0.33
CA SER A 308 -30.84 -9.30 0.02
C SER A 308 -29.76 -8.97 1.05
N LYS A 309 -30.12 -9.00 2.33
CA LYS A 309 -29.19 -8.74 3.45
C LYS A 309 -27.99 -9.69 3.44
N LEU A 310 -28.21 -10.98 3.14
CA LEU A 310 -27.13 -11.96 3.01
C LEU A 310 -26.22 -11.64 1.81
N ASN A 311 -26.78 -11.27 0.66
CA ASN A 311 -26.00 -10.89 -0.53
C ASN A 311 -25.18 -9.62 -0.30
N GLU A 312 -25.75 -8.62 0.38
CA GLU A 312 -25.05 -7.39 0.80
C GLU A 312 -23.89 -7.71 1.75
N MET A 313 -24.12 -8.57 2.75
CA MET A 313 -23.07 -9.04 3.66
C MET A 313 -21.96 -9.80 2.92
N VAL A 314 -22.31 -10.71 2.01
CA VAL A 314 -21.35 -11.46 1.18
C VAL A 314 -20.55 -10.52 0.27
N SER A 315 -21.18 -9.49 -0.30
CA SER A 315 -20.50 -8.46 -1.09
C SER A 315 -19.51 -7.66 -0.25
N SER A 316 -19.92 -7.22 0.95
CA SER A 316 -19.06 -6.53 1.90
C SER A 316 -17.86 -7.38 2.32
N LEU A 317 -18.07 -8.66 2.66
CA LEU A 317 -16.99 -9.59 3.02
C LEU A 317 -16.04 -9.86 1.84
N LYS A 318 -16.54 -9.97 0.60
CA LYS A 318 -15.70 -10.08 -0.60
C LYS A 318 -14.85 -8.83 -0.82
N SER A 319 -15.41 -7.65 -0.62
CA SER A 319 -14.67 -6.37 -0.70
C SER A 319 -13.59 -6.28 0.38
N GLN A 320 -13.90 -6.64 1.62
CA GLN A 320 -12.94 -6.71 2.72
C GLN A 320 -11.80 -7.71 2.43
N LEU A 321 -12.12 -8.88 1.89
CA LEU A 321 -11.12 -9.88 1.48
C LEU A 321 -10.20 -9.36 0.37
N ALA A 322 -10.76 -8.73 -0.67
CA ALA A 322 -9.98 -8.16 -1.77
C ALA A 322 -9.03 -7.04 -1.28
N ASN A 323 -9.51 -6.16 -0.38
CA ASN A 323 -8.67 -5.13 0.22
C ASN A 323 -7.55 -5.74 1.07
N ALA A 324 -7.86 -6.77 1.88
CA ALA A 324 -6.86 -7.47 2.69
C ALA A 324 -5.81 -8.21 1.85
N GLN A 325 -6.17 -8.73 0.66
CA GLN A 325 -5.23 -9.31 -0.29
C GLN A 325 -4.28 -8.25 -0.87
N VAL A 326 -4.81 -7.10 -1.30
CA VAL A 326 -4.02 -5.98 -1.81
C VAL A 326 -3.08 -5.41 -0.74
N ASP A 327 -3.51 -5.32 0.51
CA ASP A 327 -2.66 -4.85 1.61
C ASP A 327 -1.59 -5.89 1.99
N LEU A 328 -1.88 -7.19 1.89
CA LEU A 328 -0.88 -8.25 2.04
C LEU A 328 0.19 -8.20 0.94
N GLU A 329 -0.20 -7.95 -0.31
CA GLU A 329 0.74 -7.77 -1.43
C GLU A 329 1.69 -6.60 -1.19
N LYS A 330 1.18 -5.42 -0.80
CA LYS A 330 2.01 -4.25 -0.43
C LYS A 330 2.97 -4.56 0.71
N ILE A 331 2.50 -5.20 1.79
CA ILE A 331 3.36 -5.56 2.94
C ILE A 331 4.45 -6.57 2.51
N LEU A 332 4.16 -7.47 1.57
CA LEU A 332 5.16 -8.39 1.01
C LEU A 332 6.20 -7.66 0.16
N GLU A 333 5.80 -6.67 -0.64
CA GLU A 333 6.71 -5.80 -1.40
C GLU A 333 7.61 -4.98 -0.47
N GLU A 334 7.04 -4.24 0.49
CA GLU A 334 7.76 -3.48 1.51
C GLU A 334 8.76 -4.37 2.27
N ARG A 335 8.34 -5.58 2.67
CA ARG A 335 9.21 -6.56 3.35
C ARG A 335 10.33 -7.06 2.43
N ASN A 336 10.07 -7.25 1.14
CA ASN A 336 11.08 -7.64 0.16
C ASN A 336 12.13 -6.53 -0.03
N ASP A 337 11.70 -5.27 -0.13
CA ASP A 337 12.60 -4.12 -0.32
C ASP A 337 13.37 -3.78 0.95
N ALA A 338 12.76 -3.82 2.12
CA ALA A 338 13.46 -3.73 3.40
C ALA A 338 14.52 -4.84 3.54
N LYS A 339 14.22 -6.07 3.09
CA LYS A 339 15.19 -7.18 3.07
C LYS A 339 16.33 -6.94 2.07
N ARG A 340 16.05 -6.37 0.88
CA ARG A 340 17.07 -5.96 -0.10
C ARG A 340 17.99 -4.90 0.50
N MET A 341 17.44 -3.84 1.10
CA MET A 341 18.22 -2.76 1.74
C MET A 341 19.06 -3.27 2.90
N CYS A 342 18.50 -4.13 3.76
CA CYS A 342 19.23 -4.76 4.87
C CYS A 342 20.40 -5.62 4.36
N ASN A 343 20.20 -6.40 3.27
CA ASN A 343 21.26 -7.19 2.66
C ASN A 343 22.38 -6.31 2.05
N LEU A 344 22.02 -5.19 1.40
CA LEU A 344 23.01 -4.24 0.86
C LEU A 344 23.80 -3.56 1.98
N ALA A 345 23.11 -3.05 3.01
CA ALA A 345 23.74 -2.45 4.18
C ALA A 345 24.64 -3.46 4.94
N GLY A 346 24.23 -4.73 5.04
CA GLY A 346 25.03 -5.80 5.64
C GLY A 346 26.30 -6.12 4.85
N ARG A 347 26.21 -6.16 3.51
CA ARG A 347 27.38 -6.32 2.62
C ARG A 347 28.35 -5.15 2.76
N GLU A 348 27.84 -3.92 2.76
CA GLU A 348 28.66 -2.72 2.90
C GLU A 348 29.30 -2.62 4.29
N ASN A 349 28.57 -2.95 5.36
CA ASN A 349 29.09 -2.99 6.72
C ASN A 349 30.24 -4.01 6.86
N ASN A 350 30.12 -5.18 6.21
CA ASN A 350 31.20 -6.16 6.16
C ASN A 350 32.40 -5.67 5.35
N ARG A 351 32.18 -5.02 4.18
CA ARG A 351 33.24 -4.41 3.37
C ARG A 351 34.04 -3.37 4.18
N LEU A 352 33.34 -2.47 4.86
CA LEU A 352 33.95 -1.44 5.71
C LEU A 352 34.69 -2.04 6.91
N LYS A 353 34.16 -3.10 7.55
CA LYS A 353 34.86 -3.83 8.62
C LYS A 353 36.19 -4.42 8.14
N THR A 354 36.20 -5.09 6.99
CA THR A 354 37.44 -5.63 6.40
C THR A 354 38.42 -4.51 6.09
N GLN A 355 37.97 -3.42 5.46
CA GLN A 355 38.82 -2.26 5.18
C GLN A 355 39.41 -1.63 6.45
N VAL A 356 38.66 -1.56 7.56
CA VAL A 356 39.17 -1.08 8.86
C VAL A 356 40.21 -2.03 9.45
N ILE A 357 40.02 -3.35 9.35
CA ILE A 357 41.01 -4.35 9.79
C ILE A 357 42.31 -4.21 8.97
N ASP A 358 42.20 -4.07 7.66
CA ASP A 358 43.30 -3.89 6.72
C ASP A 358 44.08 -2.59 6.98
N LEU A 359 43.39 -1.46 7.14
CA LEU A 359 44.01 -0.18 7.48
C LEU A 359 44.68 -0.20 8.86
N ASN A 360 44.06 -0.80 9.87
CA ASN A 360 44.66 -0.97 11.19
C ASN A 360 45.96 -1.80 11.12
N ARG A 361 45.99 -2.83 10.25
CA ARG A 361 47.19 -3.65 10.02
C ARG A 361 48.29 -2.85 9.30
N GLN A 362 47.96 -2.06 8.28
CA GLN A 362 48.91 -1.15 7.63
C GLN A 362 49.53 -0.17 8.65
N VAL A 363 48.69 0.49 9.46
CA VAL A 363 49.15 1.43 10.50
C VAL A 363 50.05 0.74 11.53
N GLN A 364 49.73 -0.49 11.95
CA GLN A 364 50.59 -1.27 12.86
C GLN A 364 51.97 -1.58 12.26
N VAL A 365 52.04 -1.97 10.98
CA VAL A 365 53.31 -2.23 10.29
C VAL A 365 54.11 -0.94 10.16
N LEU A 366 53.51 0.13 9.62
CA LEU A 366 54.19 1.41 9.42
C LEU A 366 54.67 2.05 10.73
N LEU A 367 53.90 1.94 11.82
CA LEU A 367 54.36 2.39 13.14
C LEU A 367 55.54 1.57 13.68
N LYS A 368 55.59 0.26 13.39
CA LYS A 368 56.73 -0.58 13.75
C LYS A 368 57.99 -0.13 13.00
N GLU A 369 57.91 -0.02 11.68
CA GLU A 369 59.04 0.40 10.82
C GLU A 369 59.56 1.80 11.19
N VAL A 370 58.66 2.75 11.48
CA VAL A 370 59.03 4.12 11.91
C VAL A 370 59.79 4.11 13.24
N GLU A 371 59.44 3.24 14.19
CA GLU A 371 60.12 3.17 15.48
C GLU A 371 61.45 2.39 15.40
N GLU A 372 61.51 1.34 14.58
CA GLU A 372 62.76 0.63 14.28
C GLU A 372 63.76 1.55 13.57
N ALA A 373 63.30 2.39 12.62
CA ALA A 373 64.10 3.42 11.97
C ALA A 373 64.60 4.53 12.94
N ARG A 374 63.92 4.73 14.08
CA ARG A 374 64.37 5.63 15.17
C ARG A 374 65.36 4.97 16.15
N GLY A 375 65.70 3.69 15.93
CA GLY A 375 66.55 2.90 16.84
C GLY A 375 65.79 2.29 18.02
N GLY A 376 64.46 2.42 18.06
CA GLY A 376 63.60 1.76 19.03
C GLY A 376 63.35 0.32 18.62
N MET A 377 64.13 -0.62 19.17
CA MET A 377 64.01 -2.05 18.83
C MET A 377 62.73 -2.65 19.45
N ILE A 378 61.59 -2.52 18.76
CA ILE A 378 60.32 -3.11 19.20
C ILE A 378 60.36 -4.63 19.05
N LYS A 379 60.77 -5.32 20.13
CA LYS A 379 60.55 -6.77 20.25
C LYS A 379 59.06 -7.04 20.46
N THR A 380 58.28 -7.13 19.39
CA THR A 380 56.89 -7.57 19.54
C THR A 380 56.90 -9.07 19.88
N HIS A 381 56.10 -9.47 20.87
CA HIS A 381 55.90 -10.89 21.18
C HIS A 381 55.20 -11.67 20.03
N ARG A 382 54.93 -11.03 18.89
CA ARG A 382 54.36 -11.58 17.65
C ARG A 382 55.36 -11.75 16.51
N ASP A 383 56.61 -11.30 16.63
CA ASP A 383 57.56 -11.31 15.49
C ASP A 383 57.92 -12.72 14.97
N LYS A 384 57.69 -13.77 15.76
CA LYS A 384 57.77 -15.18 15.27
C LYS A 384 56.73 -15.55 14.21
N SER A 385 55.72 -14.71 13.94
CA SER A 385 54.66 -14.97 12.95
C SER A 385 54.67 -14.01 11.75
N LEU A 386 55.59 -13.04 11.70
CA LEU A 386 55.64 -12.01 10.64
C LEU A 386 57.00 -11.90 9.95
N MET A 387 58.04 -12.55 10.46
CA MET A 387 59.42 -12.43 9.95
C MET A 387 60.03 -13.76 9.49
N PHE A 388 59.26 -14.85 9.46
CA PHE A 388 59.70 -16.07 8.78
C PHE A 388 59.14 -16.06 7.36
N GLU A 389 60.04 -16.11 6.37
CA GLU A 389 59.74 -16.60 5.02
C GLU A 389 59.44 -18.10 5.12
N GLU A 390 58.34 -18.46 5.76
CA GLU A 390 57.85 -19.82 5.75
C GLU A 390 57.30 -20.08 4.35
N GLU A 391 58.01 -20.92 3.59
CA GLU A 391 57.52 -21.48 2.33
C GLU A 391 56.06 -21.88 2.51
N VAL A 392 55.23 -21.55 1.51
CA VAL A 392 53.78 -21.79 1.55
C VAL A 392 53.49 -23.30 1.56
N THR A 393 53.60 -23.89 2.74
CA THR A 393 53.19 -25.25 3.02
C THR A 393 51.67 -25.29 3.00
N SER A 394 51.14 -26.13 2.12
CA SER A 394 49.74 -26.12 1.65
C SER A 394 48.75 -26.73 2.66
N SER A 395 48.95 -26.47 3.96
CA SER A 395 48.32 -27.22 5.06
C SER A 395 47.50 -26.38 6.05
N ASN A 396 47.45 -25.05 5.90
CA ASN A 396 46.55 -24.19 6.66
C ASN A 396 45.57 -23.49 5.70
N ASP A 397 44.27 -23.68 5.92
CA ASP A 397 43.13 -23.11 5.15
C ASP A 397 43.07 -21.57 5.26
N SER A 398 44.07 -20.92 4.66
CA SER A 398 44.23 -19.47 4.63
C SER A 398 43.30 -18.93 3.54
N THR A 399 42.12 -18.47 3.96
CA THR A 399 41.12 -17.89 3.05
C THR A 399 41.78 -16.83 2.16
N ALA A 400 41.47 -16.80 0.86
CA ALA A 400 42.12 -15.89 -0.09
C ALA A 400 42.09 -14.41 0.37
N ALA A 401 41.01 -13.97 1.02
CA ALA A 401 40.90 -12.66 1.65
C ALA A 401 41.99 -12.41 2.71
N GLU A 402 42.32 -13.40 3.53
CA GLU A 402 43.34 -13.28 4.57
C GLU A 402 44.76 -13.25 3.98
N VAL A 403 45.00 -13.95 2.87
CA VAL A 403 46.26 -13.85 2.11
C VAL A 403 46.42 -12.44 1.52
N ILE A 404 45.35 -11.87 0.95
CA ILE A 404 45.33 -10.48 0.43
C ILE A 404 45.64 -9.48 1.57
N SER A 405 44.92 -9.54 2.69
CA SER A 405 45.16 -8.72 3.88
C SER A 405 46.57 -8.86 4.46
N ARG A 406 47.22 -10.03 4.29
CA ARG A 406 48.57 -10.31 4.79
C ARG A 406 49.68 -9.86 3.84
N HIS A 407 49.52 -9.99 2.53
CA HIS A 407 50.62 -9.86 1.55
C HIS A 407 50.46 -8.75 0.52
N LEU A 408 49.24 -8.31 0.20
CA LEU A 408 48.98 -7.27 -0.82
C LEU A 408 48.60 -5.92 -0.19
N VAL A 409 48.15 -5.93 1.07
CA VAL A 409 47.68 -4.76 1.79
C VAL A 409 48.79 -4.07 2.59
N THR A 410 49.72 -4.79 3.22
CA THR A 410 50.80 -4.21 4.02
C THR A 410 52.08 -3.95 3.22
N PHE A 411 52.78 -2.88 3.57
CA PHE A 411 54.04 -2.44 2.99
C PHE A 411 54.87 -1.74 4.07
N ARG A 412 56.20 -1.73 3.91
CA ARG A 412 57.14 -1.09 4.86
C ARG A 412 57.72 0.22 4.33
N ASP A 413 57.96 0.29 3.03
CA ASP A 413 58.51 1.45 2.34
C ASP A 413 57.75 1.78 1.04
N ILE A 414 58.21 2.81 0.32
CA ILE A 414 57.58 3.30 -0.91
C ILE A 414 57.80 2.32 -2.09
N GLU A 415 58.89 1.55 -2.11
CA GLU A 415 59.22 0.62 -3.19
C GLU A 415 58.37 -0.66 -3.08
N GLU A 416 58.19 -1.18 -1.85
CA GLU A 416 57.25 -2.25 -1.56
C GLU A 416 55.82 -1.79 -1.88
N LEU A 417 55.40 -0.59 -1.47
CA LEU A 417 54.08 -0.04 -1.82
C LEU A 417 53.86 0.02 -3.35
N GLN A 418 54.84 0.53 -4.11
CA GLN A 418 54.75 0.55 -5.58
C GLN A 418 54.62 -0.86 -6.15
N THR A 419 55.39 -1.82 -5.64
CA THR A 419 55.35 -3.22 -6.06
C THR A 419 53.99 -3.87 -5.77
N LYS A 420 53.44 -3.67 -4.56
CA LYS A 420 52.08 -4.15 -4.21
C LYS A 420 51.01 -3.49 -5.07
N ASN A 421 51.13 -2.20 -5.36
CA ASN A 421 50.19 -1.47 -6.21
C ASN A 421 50.20 -2.01 -7.65
N GLN A 422 51.38 -2.28 -8.23
CA GLN A 422 51.50 -2.94 -9.54
C GLN A 422 50.86 -4.34 -9.55
N GLN A 423 51.08 -5.14 -8.51
CA GLN A 423 50.45 -6.47 -8.37
C GLN A 423 48.92 -6.38 -8.25
N LEU A 424 48.40 -5.44 -7.45
CA LEU A 424 46.96 -5.17 -7.32
C LEU A 424 46.35 -4.69 -8.63
N LEU A 425 47.01 -3.79 -9.36
CA LEU A 425 46.53 -3.30 -10.66
C LEU A 425 46.50 -4.40 -11.73
N ALA A 426 47.46 -5.33 -11.73
CA ALA A 426 47.43 -6.51 -12.59
C ALA A 426 46.23 -7.41 -12.23
N ALA A 427 46.10 -7.79 -10.96
CA ALA A 427 44.97 -8.61 -10.50
C ALA A 427 43.60 -7.96 -10.75
N ILE A 428 43.46 -6.65 -10.58
CA ILE A 428 42.22 -5.91 -10.88
C ILE A 428 41.90 -5.97 -12.38
N ARG A 429 42.89 -5.83 -13.27
CA ARG A 429 42.68 -5.95 -14.72
C ARG A 429 42.26 -7.36 -15.12
N ASP A 430 42.95 -8.37 -14.62
CA ASP A 430 42.65 -9.78 -14.91
C ASP A 430 41.25 -10.16 -14.40
N LEU A 431 40.90 -9.77 -13.17
CA LEU A 431 39.57 -9.98 -12.60
C LEU A 431 38.48 -9.19 -13.35
N SER A 432 38.77 -7.98 -13.82
CA SER A 432 37.82 -7.18 -14.62
C SER A 432 37.55 -7.84 -15.97
N GLN A 433 38.59 -8.34 -16.65
CA GLN A 433 38.43 -9.09 -17.90
C GLN A 433 37.65 -10.39 -17.67
N GLN A 434 37.99 -11.17 -16.65
CA GLN A 434 37.24 -12.39 -16.30
C GLN A 434 35.78 -12.08 -15.95
N HIS A 435 35.51 -10.95 -15.29
CA HIS A 435 34.15 -10.51 -15.01
C HIS A 435 33.39 -10.15 -16.28
N GLU A 436 33.97 -9.35 -17.17
CA GLU A 436 33.35 -8.99 -18.46
C GLU A 436 33.11 -10.23 -19.35
N GLU A 437 34.04 -11.18 -19.38
CA GLU A 437 33.87 -12.45 -20.11
C GLU A 437 32.76 -13.33 -19.51
N THR A 438 32.66 -13.41 -18.18
CA THR A 438 31.60 -14.20 -17.51
C THR A 438 30.24 -13.53 -17.62
N GLU A 439 30.16 -12.22 -17.51
CA GLU A 439 28.94 -11.44 -17.70
C GLU A 439 28.41 -11.57 -19.14
N LYS A 440 29.28 -11.49 -20.15
CA LYS A 440 28.92 -11.77 -21.56
C LYS A 440 28.40 -13.19 -21.76
N LYS A 441 29.05 -14.20 -21.17
CA LYS A 441 28.59 -15.61 -21.24
C LYS A 441 27.19 -15.75 -20.61
N VAL A 442 27.01 -15.28 -19.38
CA VAL A 442 25.73 -15.34 -18.66
C VAL A 442 24.63 -14.57 -19.40
N SER A 443 24.93 -13.38 -19.92
CA SER A 443 23.99 -12.60 -20.75
C SER A 443 23.57 -13.36 -22.00
N SER A 444 24.52 -13.96 -22.73
CA SER A 444 24.23 -14.76 -23.94
C SER A 444 23.40 -16.01 -23.64
N GLU A 445 23.65 -16.69 -22.51
CA GLU A 445 22.84 -17.83 -22.07
C GLU A 445 21.42 -17.43 -21.69
N ILE A 446 21.24 -16.29 -21.02
CA ILE A 446 19.93 -15.76 -20.63
C ILE A 446 19.15 -15.34 -21.87
N SER A 447 19.76 -14.61 -22.81
CA SER A 447 19.14 -14.25 -24.09
C SER A 447 18.72 -15.50 -24.88
N SER A 448 19.58 -16.51 -25.00
CA SER A 448 19.24 -17.75 -25.69
C SER A 448 18.11 -18.53 -25.00
N LYS A 449 18.06 -18.55 -23.66
CA LYS A 449 16.93 -19.16 -22.91
C LYS A 449 15.61 -18.43 -23.20
N PHE A 450 15.60 -17.10 -23.15
CA PHE A 450 14.40 -16.32 -23.47
C PHE A 450 13.99 -16.42 -24.93
N GLU A 451 14.92 -16.47 -25.89
CA GLU A 451 14.62 -16.69 -27.31
C GLU A 451 13.94 -18.05 -27.52
N ASN A 452 14.42 -19.11 -26.85
CA ASN A 452 13.81 -20.45 -26.88
C ASN A 452 12.42 -20.48 -26.20
N GLU A 453 12.24 -19.80 -25.06
CA GLU A 453 10.94 -19.67 -24.40
C GLU A 453 9.93 -18.88 -25.25
N ILE A 454 10.34 -17.75 -25.84
CA ILE A 454 9.52 -16.97 -26.77
C ILE A 454 9.14 -17.81 -28.01
N HIS A 455 10.08 -18.57 -28.57
CA HIS A 455 9.81 -19.44 -29.72
C HIS A 455 8.80 -20.55 -29.37
N THR A 456 8.97 -21.23 -28.25
CA THR A 456 8.05 -22.29 -27.80
C THR A 456 6.66 -21.75 -27.44
N LEU A 457 6.56 -20.61 -26.78
CA LEU A 457 5.29 -19.92 -26.51
C LEU A 457 4.61 -19.44 -27.80
N SER A 458 5.38 -18.97 -28.79
CA SER A 458 4.85 -18.56 -30.10
C SER A 458 4.25 -19.76 -30.85
N LEU A 459 4.91 -20.92 -30.83
CA LEU A 459 4.38 -22.16 -31.41
C LEU A 459 3.10 -22.63 -30.69
N GLN A 460 3.04 -22.50 -29.37
CA GLN A 460 1.83 -22.83 -28.60
C GLN A 460 0.67 -21.88 -28.91
N LEU A 461 0.93 -20.56 -29.05
CA LEU A 461 -0.07 -19.59 -29.47
C LEU A 461 -0.59 -19.87 -30.88
N GLU A 462 0.29 -20.23 -31.82
CA GLU A 462 -0.10 -20.58 -33.18
C GLU A 462 -0.99 -21.84 -33.23
N ASP A 463 -0.69 -22.87 -32.44
CA ASP A 463 -1.53 -24.07 -32.32
C ASP A 463 -2.87 -23.77 -31.64
N LEU A 464 -2.90 -22.95 -30.58
CA LEU A 464 -4.14 -22.48 -29.96
C LEU A 464 -4.99 -21.65 -30.92
N GLN A 465 -4.36 -20.79 -31.73
CA GLN A 465 -5.05 -19.99 -32.76
C GLN A 465 -5.64 -20.89 -33.86
N LYS A 466 -4.88 -21.91 -34.32
CA LYS A 466 -5.39 -22.94 -35.25
C LYS A 466 -6.54 -23.75 -34.65
N LYS A 467 -6.47 -24.14 -33.38
CA LYS A 467 -7.55 -24.82 -32.65
C LYS A 467 -8.81 -23.94 -32.54
N ARG A 468 -8.65 -22.66 -32.18
CA ARG A 468 -9.74 -21.68 -32.11
C ARG A 468 -10.39 -21.45 -33.47
N SER A 469 -9.62 -21.38 -34.55
CA SER A 469 -10.15 -21.30 -35.92
C SER A 469 -11.04 -22.51 -36.22
N ARG A 470 -10.53 -23.73 -36.04
CA ARG A 470 -11.29 -24.98 -36.26
C ARG A 470 -12.58 -25.06 -35.44
N GLN A 471 -12.56 -24.58 -34.20
CA GLN A 471 -13.75 -24.49 -33.35
C GLN A 471 -14.75 -23.44 -33.86
N SER A 472 -14.27 -22.31 -34.38
CA SER A 472 -15.11 -21.28 -35.02
C SER A 472 -15.79 -21.82 -36.28
N ASP A 473 -15.03 -22.50 -37.15
CA ASP A 473 -15.55 -23.12 -38.39
C ASP A 473 -16.61 -24.20 -38.08
N MET A 474 -16.39 -24.97 -37.02
CA MET A 474 -17.35 -25.96 -36.52
C MET A 474 -18.61 -25.31 -35.95
N LEU A 475 -18.48 -24.24 -35.15
CA LEU A 475 -19.61 -23.45 -34.65
C LEU A 475 -20.42 -22.84 -35.77
N GLU A 476 -19.77 -22.27 -36.79
CA GLU A 476 -20.46 -21.71 -37.96
C GLU A 476 -21.21 -22.80 -38.73
N THR A 477 -20.63 -24.00 -38.85
CA THR A 477 -21.31 -25.17 -39.45
C THR A 477 -22.54 -25.60 -38.65
N ILE A 478 -22.44 -25.64 -37.31
CA ILE A 478 -23.58 -25.95 -36.41
C ILE A 478 -24.66 -24.86 -36.50
N ILE A 479 -24.28 -23.58 -36.59
CA ILE A 479 -25.22 -22.46 -36.79
C ILE A 479 -25.97 -22.61 -38.11
N ARG A 480 -25.26 -22.88 -39.22
CA ARG A 480 -25.88 -23.15 -40.53
C ARG A 480 -26.84 -24.35 -40.49
N GLN A 481 -26.48 -25.44 -39.80
CA GLN A 481 -27.37 -26.58 -39.60
C GLN A 481 -28.61 -26.24 -38.77
N ARG A 482 -28.43 -25.55 -37.63
CA ARG A 482 -29.53 -25.06 -36.77
C ARG A 482 -30.51 -24.20 -37.56
N ASP A 483 -30.00 -23.25 -38.35
CA ASP A 483 -30.83 -22.32 -39.09
C ASP A 483 -31.55 -23.01 -40.26
N MET A 484 -30.91 -23.99 -40.91
CA MET A 484 -31.54 -24.87 -41.89
C MET A 484 -32.68 -25.71 -41.27
N TYR A 485 -32.46 -26.34 -40.11
CA TYR A 485 -33.52 -27.05 -39.39
C TYR A 485 -34.65 -26.13 -38.92
N ARG A 486 -34.33 -24.89 -38.51
CA ARG A 486 -35.32 -23.89 -38.12
C ARG A 486 -36.23 -23.52 -39.28
N VAL A 487 -35.67 -23.32 -40.47
CA VAL A 487 -36.43 -23.07 -41.71
C VAL A 487 -37.32 -24.26 -42.07
N LEU A 488 -36.81 -25.50 -42.00
CA LEU A 488 -37.59 -26.71 -42.21
C LEU A 488 -38.80 -26.79 -41.26
N LEU A 489 -38.58 -26.62 -39.96
CA LEU A 489 -39.63 -26.63 -38.94
C LEU A 489 -40.70 -25.56 -39.20
N THR A 490 -40.30 -24.33 -39.51
CA THR A 490 -41.26 -23.28 -39.85
C THR A 490 -42.01 -23.59 -41.15
N SER A 491 -41.39 -24.25 -42.13
CA SER A 491 -42.04 -24.60 -43.40
C SER A 491 -43.06 -25.74 -43.25
N GLN A 492 -42.80 -26.72 -42.38
CA GLN A 492 -43.75 -27.80 -42.08
C GLN A 492 -44.95 -27.30 -41.26
N GLY A 493 -44.76 -26.32 -40.37
CA GLY A 493 -45.85 -25.69 -39.61
C GLY A 493 -46.89 -24.91 -40.43
N TYR A 494 -46.70 -24.78 -41.75
CA TYR A 494 -47.66 -24.19 -42.70
C TYR A 494 -48.31 -25.24 -43.63
N SER A 495 -48.25 -26.54 -43.30
CA SER A 495 -48.81 -27.64 -44.11
C SER A 495 -49.86 -28.51 -43.39
N GLU A 496 -50.38 -28.04 -42.25
CA GLU A 496 -51.66 -28.50 -41.65
C GLU A 496 -52.69 -27.34 -41.68
#